data_AF-A0A928XZZ7-F1
#
_entry.id   AF-A0A928XZZ7-F1
#
_cell.length_a   1.000
_cell.length_b   1.000
_cell.length_c   1.000
_cell.angle_alpha   90.00
_cell.angle_beta   90.00
_cell.angle_gamma   90.00
#
_symmetry.space_group_name_H-M   'P 1'
#
loop_
_entity.id
_entity.type
_entity.pdbx_description
1 polymer ?
#
loop_
_entity_poly.entity_id
_entity_poly.type
_entity_poly.pdbx_seq_one_letter_code
_entity_poly.pdbx_strand_id
1 'polypeptide(L)' 'MARTTLDIDPSVMGEIRVLAARRHKAIGEIVSELLAEALAGVRAGEPACTPEFRWSSREMGALVDLEDREAVWAALDREE' A
#
# COMPACT_ATOMS: atom_id res chain seq x y z
N MET A 1 -16.36 5.99 -10.44
CA MET A 1 -15.14 6.36 -11.20
C MET A 1 -15.06 7.87 -11.33
N ALA A 2 -13.88 8.45 -11.18
CA ALA A 2 -13.64 9.85 -11.53
C ALA A 2 -13.55 9.98 -13.06
N ARG A 3 -14.07 11.08 -13.62
CA ARG A 3 -13.92 11.41 -15.04
C ARG A 3 -12.71 12.33 -15.19
N THR A 4 -11.72 11.88 -15.95
CA THR A 4 -10.47 12.62 -16.18
C THR A 4 -10.28 12.82 -17.67
N THR A 5 -9.88 14.03 -18.07
CA THR A 5 -9.44 14.31 -19.44
C THR A 5 -7.92 14.17 -19.47
N LEU A 6 -7.41 13.32 -20.34
CA LEU A 6 -5.98 13.06 -20.53
C LEU A 6 -5.66 13.18 -22.01
N ASP A 7 -4.56 13.84 -22.34
CA ASP A 7 -4.04 13.85 -23.70
C ASP A 7 -3.34 12.52 -23.98
N ILE A 8 -3.77 11.83 -25.03
CA ILE A 8 -3.22 10.54 -25.46
C ILE A 8 -2.75 10.69 -26.91
N ASP A 9 -1.56 10.19 -27.20
CA ASP A 9 -1.02 10.20 -28.56
C ASP A 9 -2.02 9.56 -29.55
N PRO A 10 -2.23 10.15 -30.75
CA PRO A 10 -3.20 9.63 -31.71
C PRO A 10 -2.97 8.18 -32.14
N SER A 11 -1.70 7.74 -32.21
CA SER A 11 -1.37 6.35 -32.56
C SER A 11 -1.81 5.37 -31.47
N VAL A 12 -1.51 5.69 -30.20
CA VAL A 12 -1.91 4.91 -29.03
C VAL A 12 -3.44 4.85 -28.90
N MET A 13 -4.12 5.98 -29.12
CA MET A 13 -5.59 6.02 -29.12
C MET A 13 -6.19 5.14 -30.24
N GLY A 14 -5.51 5.02 -31.39
CA GLY A 14 -5.87 4.10 -32.46
C GLY A 14 -5.85 2.64 -31.99
N GLU A 15 -4.76 2.23 -31.35
CA GLU A 15 -4.61 0.87 -30.82
C GLU A 15 -5.63 0.55 -29.72
N ILE A 16 -5.88 1.49 -28.81
CA ILE A 16 -6.89 1.34 -27.75
C ILE A 16 -8.28 1.10 -28.35
N ARG A 17 -8.65 1.83 -29.41
CA ARG A 17 -9.96 1.63 -30.08
C ARG A 17 -10.08 0.25 -30.70
N VAL A 18 -9.03 -0.23 -31.38
CA VAL A 18 -9.01 -1.58 -31.96
C VAL A 18 -9.14 -2.62 -30.85
N LEU A 19 -8.42 -2.46 -29.75
CA LEU A 19 -8.48 -3.39 -28.62
C LEU A 19 -9.85 -3.39 -27.92
N ALA A 20 -10.44 -2.20 -27.72
CA ALA A 20 -11.78 -2.05 -27.15
C ALA A 20 -12.84 -2.74 -28.01
N ALA A 21 -12.78 -2.58 -29.33
CA ALA A 21 -13.67 -3.26 -30.27
C ALA A 21 -13.51 -4.79 -30.20
N ARG A 22 -12.27 -5.29 -30.16
CA ARG A 22 -11.98 -6.73 -30.06
C ARG A 22 -12.43 -7.35 -28.74
N ARG A 23 -12.36 -6.61 -27.64
CA ARG A 23 -12.75 -7.08 -26.30
C ARG A 23 -14.20 -6.76 -25.94
N HIS A 24 -14.93 -6.05 -26.80
CA HIS A 24 -16.29 -5.57 -26.54
C HIS A 24 -16.42 -4.77 -25.22
N LYS A 25 -15.42 -3.95 -24.89
CA LYS A 25 -15.37 -3.12 -23.67
C LYS A 25 -15.36 -1.63 -24.00
N ALA A 26 -15.72 -0.78 -23.04
CA ALA A 26 -15.59 0.67 -23.22
C ALA A 26 -14.11 1.09 -23.24
N ILE A 27 -13.80 2.17 -23.98
CA ILE A 27 -12.43 2.72 -24.07
C ILE A 27 -11.87 3.03 -22.69
N GLY A 28 -12.65 3.65 -21.82
CA GLY A 28 -12.22 3.99 -20.46
C GLY A 28 -11.86 2.77 -19.61
N GLU A 29 -12.55 1.64 -19.80
CA GLU A 29 -12.23 0.39 -19.10
C GLU A 29 -10.91 -0.18 -19.59
N ILE A 30 -10.70 -0.24 -20.91
CA ILE A 30 -9.42 -0.68 -21.50
C ILE A 30 -8.26 0.20 -21.03
N VAL A 31 -8.44 1.53 -21.03
CA VAL A 31 -7.43 2.46 -20.54
C VAL A 31 -7.14 2.24 -19.06
N SER A 32 -8.17 2.06 -18.24
CA SER A 32 -7.99 1.81 -16.81
C SER A 32 -7.27 0.49 -16.53
N GLU A 33 -7.58 -0.58 -17.27
CA GLU A 33 -6.92 -1.89 -17.14
C GLU A 33 -5.43 -1.80 -17.51
N LEU A 34 -5.13 -1.24 -18.69
CA LEU A 34 -3.76 -1.11 -19.17
C LEU A 34 -2.92 -0.19 -18.27
N LEU A 35 -3.50 0.91 -17.79
CA LEU A 35 -2.82 1.82 -16.89
C LEU A 35 -2.55 1.17 -15.52
N ALA A 36 -3.49 0.38 -15.00
CA ALA A 36 -3.28 -0.35 -13.74
C ALA A 36 -2.14 -1.36 -13.84
N GLU A 37 -2.05 -2.09 -14.96
CA GLU A 37 -0.96 -3.03 -15.24
C GLU A 37 0.39 -2.32 -15.37
N ALA A 38 0.45 -1.23 -16.14
CA ALA A 38 1.67 -0.44 -16.28
C ALA A 38 2.16 0.12 -14.94
N LEU A 39 1.25 0.67 -14.12
CA LEU A 39 1.60 1.17 -12.78
C LEU A 39 2.04 0.05 -11.83
N ALA A 40 1.53 -1.18 -11.98
CA ALA A 40 2.01 -2.33 -11.23
C ALA A 40 3.46 -2.67 -11.61
N GLY A 41 3.80 -2.64 -12.90
CA GLY A 41 5.17 -2.82 -13.38
C GLY A 41 6.13 -1.76 -12.84
N VAL A 42 5.71 -0.48 -12.85
CA VAL A 42 6.50 0.62 -12.26
C VAL A 42 6.77 0.37 -10.78
N ARG A 43 5.73 0.07 -9.99
CA ARG A 43 5.87 -0.22 -8.55
C ARG A 43 6.76 -1.43 -8.25
N ALA A 44 6.78 -2.43 -9.13
CA ALA A 44 7.61 -3.62 -8.96
C ALA A 44 9.09 -3.35 -9.27
N GLY A 45 9.38 -2.39 -10.15
CA GLY A 45 10.74 -1.98 -10.51
C GLY A 45 11.32 -0.90 -9.59
N GLU A 46 10.48 -0.14 -8.90
CA GLU A 46 10.91 0.74 -7.82
C GLU A 46 11.39 -0.11 -6.63
N PRO A 47 12.54 0.23 -6.00
CA PRO A 47 12.89 -0.39 -4.74
C PRO A 47 11.71 -0.17 -3.82
N ALA A 48 11.13 -1.26 -3.33
CA ALA A 48 9.93 -1.19 -2.52
C ALA A 48 10.19 -0.14 -1.42
N CYS A 49 9.44 0.97 -1.45
CA CYS A 49 9.16 1.75 -0.26
C CYS A 49 8.28 0.88 0.66
N THR A 50 8.73 -0.34 0.97
CA THR A 50 8.32 -1.03 2.17
C THR A 50 8.56 -0.02 3.28
N PRO A 51 7.52 0.39 4.02
CA PRO A 51 7.74 1.27 5.15
C PRO A 51 8.84 0.63 5.99
N GLU A 52 9.93 1.36 6.21
CA GLU A 52 11.03 0.86 7.02
C GLU A 52 10.43 0.35 8.32
N PHE A 53 10.63 -0.93 8.59
CA PHE A 53 10.22 -1.51 9.85
C PHE A 53 10.97 -0.77 10.95
N ARG A 54 10.26 0.10 11.65
CA ARG A 54 10.80 0.91 12.75
C ARG A 54 10.38 0.29 14.07
N TRP A 55 11.35 -0.23 14.79
CA TRP A 55 11.17 -0.60 16.19
C TRP A 55 10.68 0.60 16.99
N SER A 56 9.46 0.53 17.52
CA SER A 56 8.95 1.54 18.44
C SER A 56 9.48 1.25 19.84
N SER A 57 10.53 1.95 20.25
CA SER A 57 10.96 2.02 21.65
C SER A 57 10.43 3.30 22.28
N ARG A 58 9.86 3.19 23.47
CA ARG A 58 9.46 4.31 24.32
C ARG A 58 9.80 3.96 25.75
N GLU A 59 10.21 4.96 26.53
CA GLU A 59 10.38 4.78 27.96
C GLU A 59 9.02 4.42 28.58
N MET A 60 8.93 3.20 29.13
CA MET A 60 7.70 2.70 29.75
C MET A 60 7.47 3.29 31.16
N GLY A 61 8.45 4.02 31.71
CA GLY A 61 8.40 4.56 33.07
C GLY A 61 8.16 3.45 34.09
N ALA A 62 8.99 2.40 34.06
CA ALA A 62 8.81 1.21 34.88
C ALA A 62 8.65 1.60 36.36
N LEU A 63 7.48 1.32 36.93
CA LEU A 63 7.15 1.61 38.33
C LEU A 63 7.74 0.58 39.31
N VAL A 64 8.34 -0.48 38.76
CA VAL A 64 8.84 -1.64 39.47
C VAL A 64 10.20 -1.99 38.88
N ASP A 65 11.16 -2.29 39.75
CA ASP A 65 12.44 -2.85 39.34
C ASP A 65 12.22 -4.29 38.85
N LEU A 66 12.53 -4.54 37.58
CA LEU A 66 12.33 -5.84 36.95
C LEU A 66 13.37 -6.89 37.40
N GLU A 67 14.48 -6.46 38.01
CA GLU A 67 15.46 -7.38 38.61
C GLU A 67 14.97 -7.91 39.97
N ASP A 68 14.03 -7.21 40.61
CA ASP A 68 13.38 -7.65 41.84
C ASP A 68 12.16 -8.53 41.51
N ARG A 69 12.40 -9.84 41.52
CA ARG A 69 11.37 -10.86 41.31
C ARG A 69 10.16 -10.65 42.23
N GLU A 70 10.37 -10.31 43.50
CA GLU A 70 9.27 -10.19 44.46
C GLU A 70 8.42 -8.94 44.16
N ALA A 71 9.07 -7.83 43.82
CA ALA A 71 8.39 -6.60 43.43
C ALA A 71 7.57 -6.79 42.13
N VAL A 72 8.08 -7.56 41.16
CA VAL A 72 7.35 -7.91 39.93
C VAL A 72 6.11 -8.75 40.23
N TRP A 73 6.23 -9.81 41.03
CA TRP A 73 5.08 -10.66 41.38
C TRP A 73 4.03 -9.89 42.17
N ALA A 74 4.43 -9.06 43.13
CA ALA A 74 3.50 -8.23 43.89
C ALA A 74 2.76 -7.19 43.03
N ALA A 75 3.39 -6.70 41.95
CA ALA A 75 2.73 -5.79 41.01
C ALA A 75 1.74 -6.52 40.09
N LEU A 76 2.04 -7.75 39.69
CA LEU A 76 1.13 -8.60 38.89
C LEU A 76 -0.07 -9.09 39.71
N ASP A 77 0.12 -9.39 41.00
CA ASP A 77 -0.94 -9.85 41.90
C ASP A 77 -1.88 -8.73 42.38
N ARG A 78 -1.54 -7.45 42.12
CA ARG A 78 -2.38 -6.28 42.47
C ARG A 78 -3.53 -6.01 41.50
N GLU A 79 -3.59 -6.70 40.36
CA GLU A 79 -4.68 -6.57 39.39
C GLU A 79 -5.82 -7.59 39.63
N GLU A 80 -6.43 -7.55 40.83
CA GLU A 80 -7.79 -8.07 41.09
C GLU A 80 -8.74 -6.94 41.50
#